data_AF-A0A2T5PGN3-F1
#
_entry.id   AF-A0A2T5PGN3-F1
#
_cell.length_a   1.000
_cell.length_b   1.000
_cell.length_c   1.000
_cell.angle_alpha   90.00
_cell.angle_beta   90.00
_cell.angle_gamma   90.00
#
_symmetry.space_group_name_H-M   'P 1'
#
loop_
_entity.id
_entity.type
_entity.pdbx_description
1 polymer ?
#
loop_
_entity_poly.entity_id
_entity_poly.type
_entity_poly.pdbx_seq_one_letter_code
_entity_poly.pdbx_strand_id
1 'polypeptide(L)'
;MFFFGSEFTAVRSVDLATLLAQGEWLVYAVDNELPRRTRAAYLRFEASGVYTFNITSGEGGAAGEPAQVSARVRLERVPASRDVVLLERPADGEWRLAGYGPTPGGSGDIDVRVVGGDVYAIGVDDYGVQFVADLAVQVGQRIRPTQYSGWVYEITDAGQLPSTEPEWWAAVGENPSRPLGTARAVARRYFQPIAHGPVPIEVI
;
A
#
# COMPACT_ATOMS: atom_id res chain seq x y z
N MET A 1 15.94 -29.56 21.77
CA MET A 1 16.65 -29.18 23.01
C MET A 1 17.67 -28.10 22.67
N PHE A 2 17.83 -27.13 23.59
CA PHE A 2 18.52 -25.83 23.52
C PHE A 2 17.80 -24.69 22.79
N PHE A 3 17.52 -23.66 23.60
CA PHE A 3 16.91 -22.37 23.31
C PHE A 3 17.96 -21.37 22.83
N PHE A 4 17.56 -20.41 21.99
CA PHE A 4 17.61 -18.95 22.18
C PHE A 4 16.90 -18.32 20.97
N GLY A 5 15.76 -17.69 21.18
CA GLY A 5 15.03 -16.94 20.14
C GLY A 5 14.77 -15.54 20.65
N SER A 6 15.38 -14.55 20.00
CA SER A 6 15.00 -13.14 20.14
C SER A 6 13.54 -12.97 19.74
N GLU A 7 12.89 -12.01 20.38
CA GLU A 7 11.45 -11.76 20.54
C GLU A 7 10.59 -11.68 19.25
N PHE A 8 11.17 -11.84 18.06
CA PHE A 8 10.51 -11.59 16.77
C PHE A 8 10.48 -12.80 15.81
N THR A 9 10.89 -14.00 16.22
CA THR A 9 10.92 -15.18 15.34
C THR A 9 10.07 -16.33 15.89
N ALA A 10 8.92 -16.57 15.26
CA ALA A 10 8.13 -17.77 15.52
C ALA A 10 8.76 -18.97 14.79
N VAL A 11 9.46 -19.83 15.53
CA VAL A 11 9.96 -21.09 14.98
C VAL A 11 8.84 -22.13 14.99
N ARG A 12 8.68 -22.82 13.86
CA ARG A 12 7.81 -24.00 13.72
C ARG A 12 8.63 -25.14 13.18
N SER A 13 8.61 -26.27 13.88
CA SER A 13 9.22 -27.51 13.41
C SER A 13 8.12 -28.40 12.86
N VAL A 14 8.25 -28.80 11.60
CA VAL A 14 7.36 -29.76 10.95
C VAL A 14 8.20 -30.96 10.54
N ASP A 15 7.63 -32.16 10.64
CA ASP A 15 8.29 -33.38 10.22
C ASP A 15 8.54 -33.37 8.70
N LEU A 16 9.73 -33.81 8.28
CA LEU A 16 10.15 -33.78 6.88
C LEU A 16 9.28 -34.68 6.00
N ALA A 17 8.85 -35.84 6.50
CA ALA A 17 7.99 -36.74 5.71
C ALA A 17 6.62 -36.10 5.45
N THR A 18 6.12 -35.34 6.42
CA THR A 18 4.90 -34.52 6.23
C THR A 18 5.12 -33.49 5.13
N LEU A 19 6.19 -32.70 5.20
CA LEU A 19 6.48 -31.65 4.21
C LEU A 19 6.63 -32.21 2.78
N LEU A 20 7.32 -33.34 2.63
CA LEU A 20 7.58 -33.93 1.30
C LEU A 20 6.35 -34.58 0.66
N ALA A 21 5.33 -34.94 1.43
CA ALA A 21 4.15 -35.65 0.93
C ALA A 21 3.22 -34.79 0.05
N GLN A 22 3.26 -33.46 0.21
CA GLN A 22 2.26 -32.55 -0.36
C GLN A 22 2.75 -31.75 -1.58
N GLY A 23 4.05 -31.81 -1.90
CA GLY A 23 4.66 -31.10 -3.03
C GLY A 23 4.82 -29.58 -2.80
N GLU A 24 3.71 -28.89 -2.53
CA GLU A 24 3.68 -27.46 -2.22
C GLU A 24 2.85 -27.20 -0.96
N TRP A 25 3.27 -26.19 -0.20
CA TRP A 25 2.65 -25.78 1.05
C TRP A 25 2.31 -24.30 1.00
N LEU A 26 1.06 -23.96 1.34
CA LEU A 26 0.73 -22.56 1.64
C LEU A 26 1.36 -22.19 2.99
N VAL A 27 2.40 -21.38 2.94
CA VAL A 27 3.02 -20.78 4.13
C VAL A 27 2.48 -19.37 4.26
N TYR A 28 1.83 -19.10 5.38
CA TYR A 28 1.39 -17.76 5.74
C TYR A 28 1.92 -17.37 7.11
N ALA A 29 2.22 -16.09 7.27
CA ALA A 29 2.59 -15.53 8.56
C ALA A 29 1.89 -14.18 8.73
N VAL A 30 1.53 -13.92 9.97
CA VAL A 30 0.79 -12.74 10.41
C VAL A 30 1.60 -12.04 11.49
N ASP A 31 1.67 -10.73 11.39
CA ASP A 31 2.13 -9.83 12.44
C ASP A 31 0.95 -8.93 12.82
N ASN A 32 0.51 -9.08 14.06
CA ASN A 32 -0.65 -8.36 14.58
C ASN A 32 -0.26 -7.06 15.29
N GLU A 33 1.04 -6.78 15.44
CA GLU A 33 1.52 -5.50 15.91
C GLU A 33 1.26 -4.42 14.85
N LEU A 34 1.07 -3.18 15.29
CA LEU A 34 0.85 -2.09 14.34
C LEU A 34 2.19 -1.62 13.76
N PRO A 35 2.30 -1.45 12.43
CA PRO A 35 1.27 -1.70 11.42
C PRO A 35 1.10 -3.19 11.13
N ARG A 36 -0.16 -3.68 11.14
CA ARG A 36 -0.48 -5.10 10.94
C ARG A 36 0.01 -5.57 9.58
N ARG A 37 0.67 -6.73 9.52
CA ARG A 37 1.22 -7.31 8.28
C ARG A 37 0.77 -8.76 8.12
N THR A 38 0.58 -9.16 6.87
CA THR A 38 0.37 -10.56 6.52
C THR A 38 1.05 -10.86 5.19
N ARG A 39 1.59 -12.06 5.06
CA ARG A 39 2.11 -12.58 3.80
C ARG A 39 1.74 -14.05 3.69
N ALA A 40 1.38 -14.48 2.49
CA ALA A 40 1.22 -15.88 2.15
C ALA A 40 1.97 -16.19 0.84
N ALA A 41 2.64 -17.34 0.77
CA ALA A 41 3.26 -17.85 -0.45
C ALA A 41 3.18 -19.38 -0.47
N TYR A 42 3.15 -19.96 -1.67
CA TYR A 42 3.36 -21.39 -1.83
C TYR A 42 4.86 -21.67 -1.81
N LEU A 43 5.30 -22.56 -0.91
CA LEU A 43 6.68 -23.01 -0.83
C LEU A 43 6.75 -24.51 -1.10
N ARG A 44 7.79 -24.91 -1.83
CA ARG A 44 8.17 -26.31 -2.02
C ARG A 44 9.38 -26.62 -1.16
N PHE A 45 9.28 -27.69 -0.39
CA PHE A 45 10.38 -28.19 0.45
C PHE A 45 10.89 -29.48 -0.17
N GLU A 46 12.19 -29.60 -0.37
CA GLU A 46 12.81 -30.76 -1.03
C GLU A 46 13.76 -31.52 -0.09
N ALA A 47 14.21 -30.88 0.99
CA ALA A 47 15.11 -31.46 1.97
C ALA A 47 14.91 -30.80 3.35
N SER A 48 15.52 -31.38 4.38
CA SER A 48 15.64 -30.72 5.69
C SER A 48 16.48 -29.44 5.56
N GLY A 49 16.02 -28.34 6.12
CA GLY A 49 16.75 -27.08 6.09
C GLY A 49 16.07 -26.00 6.93
N VAL A 50 16.77 -24.87 7.06
CA VAL A 50 16.18 -23.64 7.60
C VAL A 50 15.64 -22.84 6.42
N TYR A 51 14.34 -22.56 6.44
CA TYR A 51 13.65 -21.78 5.42
C TYR A 51 13.16 -20.47 6.04
N THR A 52 13.59 -19.35 5.48
CA THR A 52 13.19 -18.02 5.96
C THR A 52 11.99 -17.52 5.17
N PHE A 53 10.91 -17.24 5.88
CA PHE A 53 9.71 -16.62 5.31
C PHE A 53 9.61 -15.19 5.84
N ASN A 54 10.12 -14.23 5.05
CA ASN A 54 10.10 -12.82 5.44
C ASN A 54 8.72 -12.21 5.12
N ILE A 55 8.04 -11.69 6.14
CA ILE A 55 6.75 -11.00 5.98
C ILE A 55 6.89 -9.53 5.58
N THR A 56 8.11 -9.01 5.60
CA THR A 56 8.45 -7.60 5.35
C THR A 56 9.13 -7.38 4.01
N SER A 57 9.84 -8.38 3.48
CA SER A 57 10.48 -8.33 2.16
C SER A 57 10.07 -9.55 1.32
N GLY A 58 10.39 -9.56 0.02
CA GLY A 58 10.11 -10.65 -0.92
C GLY A 58 10.67 -12.02 -0.51
N GLU A 59 10.68 -12.95 -1.45
CA GLU A 59 11.35 -14.25 -1.26
C GLU A 59 12.80 -14.02 -0.76
N GLY A 60 13.10 -14.48 0.46
CA GLY A 60 14.48 -14.62 0.95
C GLY A 60 15.24 -13.36 1.40
N GLY A 61 14.62 -12.20 1.58
CA GLY A 61 15.33 -10.99 2.03
C GLY A 61 15.71 -11.01 3.53
N ALA A 62 16.85 -10.42 3.89
CA ALA A 62 17.24 -10.14 5.27
C ALA A 62 16.15 -9.34 6.01
N ALA A 63 16.05 -9.50 7.33
CA ALA A 63 15.24 -8.59 8.15
C ALA A 63 15.86 -7.19 8.03
N GLY A 64 15.14 -6.23 7.45
CA GLY A 64 15.64 -4.88 7.27
C GLY A 64 15.85 -4.16 8.60
N GLU A 65 16.86 -3.30 8.65
CA GLU A 65 17.10 -2.41 9.78
C GLU A 65 15.96 -1.40 9.92
N PRO A 66 15.48 -1.12 11.14
CA PRO A 66 14.49 -0.08 11.37
C PRO A 66 15.07 1.27 10.96
N ALA A 67 14.27 2.05 10.26
CA ALA A 67 14.65 3.35 9.77
C ALA A 67 13.41 4.24 9.69
N GLN A 68 13.62 5.54 9.53
CA GLN A 68 12.54 6.50 9.36
C GLN A 68 12.81 7.46 8.20
N VAL A 69 11.73 7.84 7.52
CA VAL A 69 11.76 8.82 6.44
C VAL A 69 10.72 9.90 6.71
N SER A 70 11.17 11.15 6.82
CA SER A 70 10.28 12.31 6.86
C SER A 70 9.78 12.65 5.45
N ALA A 71 8.51 12.34 5.18
CA ALA A 71 7.86 12.64 3.92
C ALA A 71 7.16 14.01 3.96
N ARG A 72 7.24 14.74 2.85
CA ARG A 72 6.51 16.00 2.63
C ARG A 72 5.85 16.00 1.26
N VAL A 73 4.54 16.18 1.23
CA VAL A 73 3.75 16.14 0.00
C VAL A 73 3.07 17.49 -0.22
N ARG A 74 3.21 18.00 -1.44
CA ARG A 74 2.56 19.24 -1.88
C ARG A 74 1.87 19.03 -3.22
N LEU A 75 0.66 19.59 -3.33
CA LEU A 75 -0.06 19.72 -4.59
C LEU A 75 -0.14 21.19 -4.92
N GLU A 76 0.33 21.56 -6.10
CA GLU A 76 0.30 22.96 -6.56
C GLU A 76 0.94 23.92 -5.52
N ARG A 77 2.02 23.45 -4.87
CA ARG A 77 2.77 24.13 -3.79
C ARG A 77 2.07 24.22 -2.42
N VAL A 78 0.87 23.67 -2.28
CA VAL A 78 0.14 23.61 -1.00
C VAL A 78 0.34 22.24 -0.34
N PRO A 79 0.60 22.14 0.98
CA PRO A 79 0.66 20.87 1.68
C PRO A 79 -0.62 20.04 1.50
N ALA A 80 -0.48 18.74 1.23
CA ALA A 80 -1.63 17.88 0.96
C ALA A 80 -1.45 16.48 1.55
N SER A 81 -2.50 15.96 2.21
CA SER A 81 -2.50 14.60 2.73
C SER A 81 -2.49 13.57 1.61
N ARG A 82 -1.47 12.71 1.56
CA ARG A 82 -1.34 11.60 0.62
C ARG A 82 -0.73 10.39 1.30
N ASP A 83 -0.91 9.23 0.70
CA ASP A 83 -0.12 8.06 1.05
C ASP A 83 1.21 8.12 0.30
N VAL A 84 2.28 7.70 0.96
CA VAL A 84 3.61 7.59 0.38
C VAL A 84 4.07 6.15 0.49
N VAL A 85 4.50 5.59 -0.63
CA VAL A 85 5.07 4.24 -0.72
C VAL A 85 6.57 4.37 -0.92
N LEU A 86 7.36 3.67 -0.12
CA LEU A 86 8.82 3.66 -0.20
C LEU A 86 9.31 2.33 -0.73
N LEU A 87 10.02 2.38 -1.84
CA LEU A 87 10.63 1.24 -2.50
C LEU A 87 12.14 1.31 -2.33
N GLU A 88 12.76 0.21 -1.93
CA GLU A 88 14.20 0.06 -1.85
C GLU A 88 14.73 -0.75 -3.03
N ARG A 89 15.90 -0.37 -3.53
CA ARG A 89 16.69 -1.16 -4.48
C ARG A 89 18.10 -1.38 -3.94
N PRO A 90 18.34 -2.55 -3.31
CA PRO A 90 19.66 -2.94 -2.81
C PRO A 90 20.63 -3.33 -3.92
N ALA A 91 21.87 -3.64 -3.56
CA ALA A 91 22.95 -3.93 -4.51
C ALA A 91 22.70 -5.18 -5.38
N ASP A 92 21.83 -6.09 -4.94
CA ASP A 92 21.35 -7.23 -5.73
C ASP A 92 20.40 -6.81 -6.87
N GLY A 93 19.94 -5.57 -6.88
CA GLY A 93 19.14 -4.98 -7.95
C GLY A 93 17.65 -5.28 -7.87
N GLU A 94 17.21 -6.05 -6.87
CA GLU A 94 15.79 -6.39 -6.68
C GLU A 94 15.04 -5.26 -5.98
N TRP A 95 13.82 -4.98 -6.46
CA TRP A 95 12.96 -3.99 -5.84
C TRP A 95 12.19 -4.59 -4.67
N ARG A 96 12.17 -3.85 -3.55
CA ARG A 96 11.52 -4.26 -2.30
C ARG A 96 10.67 -3.12 -1.75
N LEU A 97 9.60 -3.45 -1.04
CA LEU A 97 8.85 -2.46 -0.26
C LEU A 97 9.61 -2.19 1.03
N ALA A 98 10.08 -0.95 1.23
CA ALA A 98 10.70 -0.52 2.47
C ALA A 98 9.66 -0.15 3.53
N GLY A 99 8.56 0.47 3.10
CA GLY A 99 7.45 0.85 3.96
C GLY A 99 6.44 1.73 3.24
N TYR A 100 5.37 2.11 3.93
CA TYR A 100 4.39 3.06 3.43
C TYR A 100 3.70 3.75 4.60
N GLY A 101 3.19 4.96 4.37
CA GLY A 101 2.45 5.69 5.40
C GLY A 101 1.79 6.96 4.89
N PRO A 102 0.83 7.51 5.67
CA PRO A 102 0.13 8.73 5.32
C PRO A 102 0.96 9.98 5.69
N THR A 103 0.71 11.09 4.98
CA THR A 103 1.29 12.41 5.30
C THR A 103 0.21 13.40 5.73
N PRO A 104 -0.44 13.25 6.90
CA PRO A 104 -1.53 14.13 7.33
C PRO A 104 -1.11 15.61 7.30
N GLY A 105 -1.91 16.47 6.66
CA GLY A 105 -1.57 17.88 6.50
C GLY A 105 -0.39 18.14 5.56
N GLY A 106 0.07 17.14 4.81
CA GLY A 106 1.19 17.23 3.87
C GLY A 106 2.55 16.85 4.44
N SER A 107 2.63 16.32 5.66
CA SER A 107 3.87 15.77 6.22
C SER A 107 3.62 14.55 7.09
N GLY A 108 4.57 13.64 7.15
CA GLY A 108 4.52 12.50 8.06
C GLY A 108 5.88 11.83 8.16
N ASP A 109 6.19 11.29 9.33
CA ASP A 109 7.34 10.42 9.53
C ASP A 109 6.90 8.97 9.30
N ILE A 110 7.58 8.28 8.40
CA ILE A 110 7.19 6.96 7.93
C ILE A 110 8.28 5.98 8.34
N ASP A 111 7.90 5.01 9.18
CA ASP A 111 8.78 3.93 9.58
C ASP A 111 8.98 2.96 8.41
N VAL A 112 10.23 2.63 8.14
CA VAL A 112 10.65 1.75 7.05
C VAL A 112 11.61 0.67 7.55
N ARG A 113 11.80 -0.35 6.72
CA ARG A 113 12.77 -1.42 6.91
C ARG A 113 13.67 -1.49 5.68
N VAL A 114 14.97 -1.32 5.88
CA VAL A 114 15.93 -1.21 4.77
C VAL A 114 17.08 -2.19 4.95
N VAL A 115 17.65 -2.67 3.85
CA VAL A 115 18.82 -3.57 3.83
C VAL A 115 20.07 -2.90 3.23
N GLY A 116 20.07 -1.56 3.18
CA GLY A 116 21.22 -0.74 2.76
C GLY A 116 21.22 -0.38 1.27
N GLY A 117 20.05 -0.42 0.62
CA GLY A 117 19.84 0.00 -0.76
C GLY A 117 19.39 1.45 -0.92
N ASP A 118 19.31 1.89 -2.18
CA ASP A 118 18.74 3.18 -2.53
C ASP A 118 17.21 3.16 -2.32
N VAL A 119 16.66 4.16 -1.65
CA VAL A 119 15.21 4.26 -1.45
C VAL A 119 14.57 5.34 -2.30
N TYR A 120 13.41 5.01 -2.85
CA TYR A 120 12.59 5.83 -3.72
C TYR A 120 11.21 5.97 -3.10
N ALA A 121 10.71 7.20 -2.99
CA ALA A 121 9.40 7.51 -2.45
C ALA A 121 8.42 7.80 -3.60
N ILE A 122 7.21 7.27 -3.51
CA ILE A 122 6.12 7.50 -4.48
C ILE A 122 4.94 8.07 -3.72
N GLY A 123 4.56 9.31 -4.01
CA GLY A 123 3.33 9.90 -3.51
C GLY A 123 2.15 9.43 -4.35
N VAL A 124 1.16 8.79 -3.73
CA VAL A 124 -0.04 8.26 -4.39
C VAL A 124 -1.28 9.03 -3.94
N ASP A 125 -2.10 9.42 -4.90
CA ASP A 125 -3.43 9.97 -4.67
C ASP A 125 -4.47 8.86 -4.64
N ASP A 126 -5.55 9.07 -3.90
CA ASP A 126 -6.68 8.16 -3.88
C ASP A 126 -7.42 8.24 -5.22
N TYR A 127 -7.22 7.19 -6.03
CA TYR A 127 -7.81 7.02 -7.35
C TYR A 127 -9.28 6.62 -7.28
N GLY A 128 -9.78 6.25 -6.11
CA GLY A 128 -11.15 5.87 -5.88
C GLY A 128 -11.55 4.52 -6.49
N VAL A 129 -12.81 4.19 -6.26
CA VAL A 129 -13.46 2.99 -6.77
C VAL A 129 -13.99 3.28 -8.18
N GLN A 130 -13.77 2.35 -9.11
CA GLN A 130 -14.38 2.46 -10.45
C GLN A 130 -15.90 2.48 -10.34
N PHE A 131 -16.56 3.26 -11.20
CA PHE A 131 -18.01 3.25 -11.28
C PHE A 131 -18.56 1.83 -11.43
N VAL A 132 -19.54 1.52 -10.59
CA VAL A 132 -20.35 0.30 -10.63
C VAL A 132 -21.81 0.73 -10.52
N ALA A 133 -22.64 0.25 -11.44
CA ALA A 133 -24.07 0.56 -11.46
C ALA A 133 -24.73 0.21 -10.12
N ASP A 134 -25.63 1.09 -9.65
CA ASP A 134 -26.44 0.91 -8.43
C ASP A 134 -25.62 0.71 -7.12
N LEU A 135 -24.31 0.99 -7.16
CA LEU A 135 -23.44 0.89 -5.98
C LEU A 135 -23.88 1.88 -4.91
N ALA A 136 -24.11 1.38 -3.69
CA ALA A 136 -24.32 2.22 -2.52
C ALA A 136 -23.00 2.87 -2.11
N VAL A 137 -23.00 4.20 -1.99
CA VAL A 137 -21.83 5.02 -1.69
C VAL A 137 -22.02 5.86 -0.44
N GLN A 138 -20.92 6.13 0.24
CA GLN A 138 -20.86 6.88 1.50
C GLN A 138 -20.10 8.20 1.32
N VAL A 139 -20.39 9.18 2.17
CA VAL A 139 -19.68 10.47 2.19
C VAL A 139 -18.18 10.25 2.35
N GLY A 140 -17.39 10.98 1.55
CA GLY A 140 -15.92 10.90 1.52
C GLY A 140 -15.36 9.81 0.61
N GLN A 141 -16.19 8.88 0.11
CA GLN A 141 -15.73 7.92 -0.91
C GLN A 141 -15.42 8.64 -2.22
N ARG A 142 -14.41 8.16 -2.95
CA ARG A 142 -14.08 8.63 -4.31
C ARG A 142 -14.52 7.62 -5.33
N ILE A 143 -15.23 8.10 -6.35
CA ILE A 143 -15.64 7.32 -7.51
C ILE A 143 -14.88 7.83 -8.73
N ARG A 144 -14.39 6.91 -9.57
CA ARG A 144 -13.76 7.25 -10.84
C ARG A 144 -14.57 6.73 -12.03
N PRO A 145 -14.55 7.45 -13.16
CA PRO A 145 -15.03 6.94 -14.43
C PRO A 145 -14.39 5.60 -14.82
N THR A 146 -15.09 4.81 -15.63
CA THR A 146 -14.48 3.64 -16.31
C THR A 146 -13.43 4.10 -17.33
N GLN A 147 -13.72 5.18 -18.07
CA GLN A 147 -12.77 5.86 -18.94
C GLN A 147 -12.24 7.11 -18.25
N TYR A 148 -11.02 7.01 -17.72
CA TYR A 148 -10.43 8.08 -16.93
C TYR A 148 -10.14 9.35 -17.75
N SER A 149 -10.52 10.50 -17.20
CA SER A 149 -10.48 11.81 -17.87
C SER A 149 -9.76 12.91 -17.09
N GLY A 150 -9.01 12.57 -16.03
CA GLY A 150 -8.34 13.55 -15.17
C GLY A 150 -9.02 13.80 -13.82
N TRP A 151 -10.26 13.33 -13.65
CA TRP A 151 -11.12 13.66 -12.50
C TRP A 151 -11.60 12.41 -11.77
N VAL A 152 -11.74 12.55 -10.45
CA VAL A 152 -12.44 11.63 -9.55
C VAL A 152 -13.53 12.41 -8.82
N TYR A 153 -14.53 11.72 -8.30
CA TYR A 153 -15.75 12.32 -7.76
C TYR A 153 -15.88 11.94 -6.30
N GLU A 154 -15.67 12.92 -5.42
CA GLU A 154 -15.79 12.75 -3.98
C GLU A 154 -17.26 12.89 -3.59
N ILE A 155 -17.81 11.86 -2.96
CA ILE A 155 -19.21 11.82 -2.52
C ILE A 155 -19.39 12.79 -1.35
N THR A 156 -20.28 13.76 -1.52
CA THR A 156 -20.65 14.72 -0.48
C THR A 156 -21.91 14.32 0.26
N ASP A 157 -22.82 13.59 -0.39
CA ASP A 157 -24.03 13.05 0.20
C ASP A 157 -24.18 11.57 -0.20
N ALA A 158 -24.36 10.71 0.79
CA ALA A 158 -24.52 9.27 0.59
C ALA A 158 -25.77 8.94 -0.22
N GLY A 159 -25.74 7.81 -0.92
CA GLY A 159 -26.84 7.38 -1.77
C GLY A 159 -26.43 6.18 -2.63
N GLN A 160 -27.05 6.05 -3.79
CA GLN A 160 -26.71 5.06 -4.80
C GLN A 160 -26.27 5.75 -6.08
N LEU A 161 -25.23 5.20 -6.71
CA LEU A 161 -24.84 5.54 -8.06
C LEU A 161 -25.97 5.18 -9.05
N PRO A 162 -26.06 5.86 -10.21
CA PRO A 162 -27.04 5.53 -11.22
C PRO A 162 -26.86 4.10 -11.77
N SER A 163 -27.91 3.55 -12.37
CA SER A 163 -27.89 2.22 -13.00
C SER A 163 -27.07 2.17 -14.30
N THR A 164 -26.74 3.33 -14.87
CA THR A 164 -25.88 3.49 -16.04
C THR A 164 -24.81 4.53 -15.76
N GLU A 165 -23.61 4.33 -16.30
CA GLU A 165 -22.54 5.29 -16.13
C GLU A 165 -22.93 6.65 -16.73
N PRO A 166 -22.87 7.74 -15.94
CA PRO A 166 -23.29 9.05 -16.41
C PRO A 166 -22.19 9.72 -17.23
N GLU A 167 -22.55 10.85 -17.85
CA GLU A 167 -21.53 11.78 -18.33
C GLU A 167 -20.84 12.47 -17.14
N TRP A 168 -19.52 12.41 -17.14
CA TRP A 168 -18.67 12.92 -16.09
C TRP A 168 -18.31 14.40 -16.31
N TRP A 169 -18.28 15.22 -15.25
CA TRP A 169 -18.03 16.66 -15.35
C TRP A 169 -16.71 17.11 -14.72
N ALA A 170 -16.02 18.05 -15.38
CA ALA A 170 -14.82 18.67 -14.82
C ALA A 170 -15.16 19.66 -13.68
N ALA A 171 -14.24 19.85 -12.75
CA ALA A 171 -14.32 20.97 -11.81
C ALA A 171 -14.06 22.27 -12.58
N VAL A 172 -15.08 23.12 -12.69
CA VAL A 172 -14.99 24.44 -13.33
C VAL A 172 -15.57 25.48 -12.39
N GLY A 173 -14.85 26.59 -12.20
CA GLY A 173 -15.26 27.67 -11.31
C GLY A 173 -15.43 27.20 -9.86
N GLU A 174 -16.59 27.48 -9.26
CA GLU A 174 -16.91 27.15 -7.87
C GLU A 174 -17.05 25.63 -7.63
N ASN A 175 -17.27 24.84 -8.68
CA ASN A 175 -17.38 23.38 -8.60
C ASN A 175 -18.33 22.88 -7.47
N PRO A 176 -19.62 23.28 -7.49
CA PRO A 176 -20.57 22.85 -6.48
C PRO A 176 -20.85 21.35 -6.58
N SER A 177 -21.25 20.74 -5.46
CA SER A 177 -21.74 19.36 -5.43
C SER A 177 -22.93 19.18 -6.37
N ARG A 178 -22.92 18.12 -7.18
CA ARG A 178 -23.95 17.79 -8.19
C ARG A 178 -24.56 16.41 -7.94
N PRO A 179 -25.81 16.16 -8.38
CA PRO A 179 -26.40 14.83 -8.32
C PRO A 179 -25.59 13.77 -9.08
N LEU A 180 -25.49 12.57 -8.50
CA LEU A 180 -24.88 11.38 -9.09
C LEU A 180 -25.74 10.17 -8.70
N GLY A 181 -26.81 9.93 -9.48
CA GLY A 181 -27.86 8.99 -9.07
C GLY A 181 -28.69 9.59 -7.93
N THR A 182 -28.82 8.88 -6.81
CA THR A 182 -29.41 9.42 -5.58
C THR A 182 -28.36 10.02 -4.63
N ALA A 183 -27.07 9.76 -4.88
CA ALA A 183 -25.96 10.41 -4.18
C ALA A 183 -25.67 11.80 -4.75
N ARG A 184 -24.76 12.54 -4.08
CA ARG A 184 -24.20 13.79 -4.62
C ARG A 184 -22.68 13.78 -4.52
N ALA A 185 -22.02 14.41 -5.48
CA ALA A 185 -20.57 14.40 -5.59
C ALA A 185 -20.00 15.73 -6.08
N VAL A 186 -18.74 15.98 -5.72
CA VAL A 186 -17.93 17.08 -6.23
C VAL A 186 -16.75 16.54 -7.02
N ALA A 187 -16.41 17.18 -8.15
CA ALA A 187 -15.27 16.76 -8.94
C ALA A 187 -13.96 17.17 -8.24
N ARG A 188 -13.00 16.26 -8.19
CA ARG A 188 -11.65 16.46 -7.66
C ARG A 188 -10.64 16.07 -8.73
N ARG A 189 -9.65 16.93 -8.93
CA ARG A 189 -8.55 16.61 -9.85
C ARG A 189 -7.77 15.45 -9.23
N TYR A 190 -7.56 14.39 -10.01
CA TYR A 190 -6.66 13.32 -9.61
C TYR A 190 -5.25 13.68 -10.03
N PHE A 191 -4.31 13.54 -9.11
CA PHE A 191 -2.90 13.76 -9.38
C PHE A 191 -2.22 12.42 -9.62
N GLN A 192 -1.56 12.31 -10.78
CA GLN A 192 -0.75 11.14 -11.10
C GLN A 192 0.33 10.92 -10.04
N PRO A 193 0.69 9.66 -9.73
CA PRO A 193 1.77 9.39 -8.81
C PRO A 193 3.07 10.04 -9.24
N ILE A 194 3.80 10.61 -8.28
CA ILE A 194 5.12 11.20 -8.51
C ILE A 194 6.12 10.41 -7.68
N ALA A 195 7.17 9.93 -8.35
CA ALA A 195 8.30 9.29 -7.71
C ALA A 195 9.42 10.30 -7.44
N HIS A 196 10.12 10.13 -6.33
CA HIS A 196 11.27 10.91 -5.91
C HIS A 196 12.35 9.98 -5.36
N GLY A 197 13.62 10.19 -5.71
CA GLY A 197 14.72 9.43 -5.14
C GLY A 197 15.98 9.41 -6.01
N PRO A 198 17.10 8.87 -5.48
CA PRO A 198 17.22 8.26 -4.14
C PRO A 198 17.08 9.28 -3.00
N VAL A 199 16.42 8.88 -1.90
CA VAL A 199 16.26 9.71 -0.69
C VAL A 199 17.17 9.21 0.44
N PRO A 200 17.77 10.11 1.24
CA PRO A 200 18.51 9.71 2.41
C PRO A 200 17.57 9.10 3.45
N ILE A 201 18.07 8.08 4.16
CA ILE A 201 17.35 7.41 5.22
C ILE A 201 18.17 7.48 6.50
N GLU A 202 17.48 7.74 7.61
CA GLU A 202 18.04 7.67 8.94
C GLU A 202 17.68 6.31 9.55
N VAL A 203 18.72 5.49 9.80
CA VAL A 203 18.59 4.22 10.51
C VAL A 203 18.49 4.51 12.00
N ILE A 204 17.59 3.82 12.70
CA ILE A 204 17.29 4.02 14.13
C ILE A 204 18.05 3.00 14.98
#